data_AF-U6MJZ0-F1
#
_entry.id   AF-U6MJZ0-F1
#
_cell.length_a   1.000
_cell.length_b   1.000
_cell.length_c   1.000
_cell.angle_alpha   90.00
_cell.angle_beta   90.00
_cell.angle_gamma   90.00
#
_symmetry.space_group_name_H-M   'P 1'
#
loop_
_entity.id
_entity.type
_entity.pdbx_description
1 polymer ?
#
loop_
_entity_poly.entity_id
_entity_poly.type
_entity_poly.pdbx_seq_one_letter_code
_entity_poly.pdbx_strand_id
1 'polypeptide(L)'
;MDFVFAAEEPQRLQGLLGDFKTKAQQQQQQQQQQQQQQQRRRRQQRRSGSSEADMWVPKSAVGLIYLGLKLRRSLGVRPFTVLPCDNIPSNGKLLKKMVIQFASEVDVEMATWISKNVSFPCTMVDRITPVTSSEHVALLAEDYGVGDKWPVVAEEFRQWVIGENFCNERPFLEAVGAVFTKEVEHFETLKLKLLNAAHSALAYPALLLGYQFVDEALRDIRCQFVDEALRDIRYQFVDEALRDIRLYRSDVPFDTGGRLLTAWITA
;
A
#
# COMPACT_ATOMS: atom_id res chain seq x y z
N MET A 1 -11.59 -5.38 -14.86
CA MET A 1 -10.37 -5.17 -14.05
C MET A 1 -9.23 -5.89 -14.73
N ASP A 2 -8.03 -5.34 -14.65
CA ASP A 2 -6.85 -5.99 -15.21
C ASP A 2 -5.96 -6.49 -14.07
N PHE A 3 -5.54 -7.75 -14.11
CA PHE A 3 -4.59 -8.36 -13.18
C PHE A 3 -3.51 -9.11 -13.98
N VAL A 4 -2.29 -9.13 -13.46
CA VAL A 4 -1.14 -9.78 -14.11
C VAL A 4 -0.40 -10.63 -13.09
N PHE A 5 -0.24 -11.92 -13.41
CA PHE A 5 0.61 -12.81 -12.66
C PHE A 5 2.02 -12.80 -13.25
N ALA A 6 2.99 -12.27 -12.50
CA ALA A 6 4.36 -12.08 -12.98
C ALA A 6 5.02 -13.36 -13.53
N ALA A 7 4.70 -14.51 -12.96
CA ALA A 7 5.21 -15.81 -13.38
C ALA A 7 4.60 -16.30 -14.70
N GLU A 8 3.37 -15.89 -15.01
CA GLU A 8 2.63 -16.34 -16.19
C GLU A 8 2.79 -15.36 -17.36
N GLU A 9 2.92 -14.07 -17.06
CA GLU A 9 2.90 -13.00 -18.07
C GLU A 9 4.06 -11.98 -17.90
N PRO A 10 5.33 -12.41 -17.93
CA PRO A 10 6.46 -11.53 -17.62
C PRO A 10 6.65 -10.38 -18.63
N GLN A 11 6.39 -10.61 -19.93
CA GLN A 11 6.48 -9.56 -20.94
C GLN A 11 5.40 -8.50 -20.76
N ARG A 12 4.18 -8.92 -20.39
CA ARG A 12 3.06 -8.02 -20.11
C ARG A 12 3.33 -7.16 -18.89
N LEU A 13 3.88 -7.76 -17.83
CA LEU A 13 4.32 -7.04 -16.64
C LEU A 13 5.35 -5.95 -16.97
N GLN A 14 6.36 -6.26 -17.79
CA GLN A 14 7.34 -5.26 -18.22
C GLN A 14 6.70 -4.12 -19.02
N GLY A 15 5.75 -4.45 -19.91
CA GLY A 15 4.93 -3.46 -20.61
C GLY A 15 4.27 -2.50 -19.62
N LEU A 16 3.59 -3.03 -18.59
CA LEU A 16 2.93 -2.22 -17.57
C LEU A 16 3.90 -1.40 -16.70
N LEU A 17 5.03 -1.98 -16.31
CA LEU A 17 6.02 -1.29 -15.48
C LEU A 17 6.77 -0.19 -16.26
N GLY A 18 7.02 -0.42 -17.56
CA GLY A 18 7.64 0.54 -18.46
C GLY A 18 6.70 1.64 -18.95
N ASP A 19 5.38 1.41 -18.94
CA ASP A 19 4.39 2.25 -19.61
C ASP A 19 3.32 2.75 -18.62
N PHE A 20 3.27 4.06 -18.36
CA PHE A 20 2.19 4.65 -17.53
C PHE A 20 1.16 5.48 -18.30
N LYS A 21 1.17 5.50 -19.65
CA LYS A 21 0.13 6.09 -20.53
C LYS A 21 0.71 6.32 -21.93
N THR A 22 1.06 5.25 -22.62
CA THR A 22 1.49 5.33 -24.01
C THR A 22 0.48 4.73 -24.96
N LYS A 23 -0.75 4.33 -24.59
CA LYS A 23 -1.73 3.94 -25.63
C LYS A 23 -2.03 5.09 -26.61
N ALA A 24 -2.13 6.33 -26.15
CA ALA A 24 -2.34 7.49 -27.03
C ALA A 24 -1.06 7.90 -27.78
N GLN A 25 0.09 7.93 -27.09
CA GLN A 25 1.38 8.27 -27.70
C GLN A 25 1.97 7.15 -28.57
N GLN A 26 1.74 5.87 -28.26
CA GLN A 26 2.07 4.69 -29.08
C GLN A 26 1.07 4.52 -30.21
N GLN A 27 -0.19 4.97 -30.16
CA GLN A 27 -1.00 4.99 -31.37
C GLN A 27 -0.46 6.04 -32.35
N GLN A 28 -0.09 7.23 -31.87
CA GLN A 28 0.57 8.24 -32.70
C GLN A 28 1.95 7.79 -33.19
N GLN A 29 2.76 7.20 -32.33
CA GLN A 29 4.08 6.68 -32.69
C GLN A 29 3.99 5.39 -33.49
N GLN A 30 3.02 4.48 -33.29
CA GLN A 30 2.78 3.32 -34.16
C GLN A 30 2.25 3.76 -35.51
N GLN A 31 1.40 4.80 -35.61
CA GLN A 31 0.99 5.31 -36.91
C GLN A 31 2.18 5.93 -37.67
N GLN A 32 3.03 6.71 -36.99
CA GLN A 32 4.25 7.27 -37.56
C GLN A 32 5.31 6.19 -37.86
N GLN A 33 5.47 5.20 -36.99
CA GLN A 33 6.40 4.08 -37.15
C GLN A 33 5.89 3.05 -38.14
N GLN A 34 4.59 2.82 -38.32
CA GLN A 34 4.05 1.97 -39.39
C GLN A 34 4.25 2.63 -40.76
N GLN A 35 4.10 3.96 -40.85
CA GLN A 35 4.45 4.71 -42.06
C GLN A 35 5.96 4.63 -42.36
N GLN A 36 6.82 4.77 -41.34
CA GLN A 36 8.27 4.59 -41.50
C GLN A 36 8.72 3.13 -41.68
N GLN A 37 8.01 2.16 -41.09
CA GLN A 37 8.26 0.71 -41.21
C GLN A 37 7.74 0.15 -42.52
N GLN A 38 6.69 0.69 -43.14
CA GLN A 38 6.35 0.38 -44.53
C GLN A 38 7.46 0.86 -45.48
N GLN A 39 8.06 2.03 -45.20
CA GLN A 39 9.21 2.54 -45.94
C GLN A 39 10.51 1.76 -45.66
N ARG A 40 10.72 1.25 -44.43
CA ARG A 40 11.90 0.47 -44.02
C ARG A 40 11.80 -1.04 -44.28
N ARG A 41 10.63 -1.67 -44.18
CA ARG A 41 10.39 -3.10 -44.53
C ARG A 41 10.68 -3.36 -46.01
N ARG A 42 10.38 -2.39 -46.87
CA ARG A 42 10.85 -2.37 -48.28
C ARG A 42 12.37 -2.38 -48.42
N ARG A 43 13.12 -1.94 -47.41
CA ARG A 43 14.60 -1.91 -47.37
C ARG A 43 15.23 -3.05 -46.55
N GLN A 44 14.53 -3.63 -45.58
CA GLN A 44 15.09 -4.56 -44.58
C GLN A 44 14.64 -6.03 -44.70
N GLN A 45 13.78 -6.39 -45.66
CA GLN A 45 13.60 -7.80 -46.09
C GLN A 45 14.90 -8.48 -46.60
N ARG A 46 16.06 -7.84 -46.43
CA ARG A 46 17.39 -8.33 -46.79
C ARG A 46 18.31 -8.73 -45.63
N ARG A 47 18.03 -8.46 -44.34
CA ARG A 47 18.98 -8.84 -43.26
C ARG A 47 18.31 -9.18 -41.92
N SER A 48 18.27 -10.50 -41.66
CA SER A 48 18.48 -11.25 -40.40
C SER A 48 17.85 -10.79 -39.08
N GLY A 49 17.17 -11.74 -38.42
CA GLY A 49 16.64 -11.66 -37.07
C GLY A 49 17.70 -11.63 -35.96
N SER A 50 17.27 -11.16 -34.79
CA SER A 50 18.04 -11.08 -33.54
C SER A 50 17.36 -11.90 -32.45
N SER A 51 18.18 -12.65 -31.71
CA SER A 51 17.85 -13.60 -30.64
C SER A 51 17.20 -12.98 -29.41
N GLU A 52 16.19 -13.66 -28.86
CA GLU A 52 15.65 -13.46 -27.51
C GLU A 52 16.74 -13.74 -26.47
N ALA A 53 17.18 -12.71 -25.75
CA ALA A 53 18.01 -12.88 -24.57
C ALA A 53 17.14 -13.37 -23.40
N ASP A 54 17.57 -14.44 -22.73
CA ASP A 54 16.92 -14.99 -21.54
C ASP A 54 16.59 -13.88 -20.53
N MET A 55 15.28 -13.70 -20.29
CA MET A 55 14.74 -12.54 -19.61
C MET A 55 14.68 -12.77 -18.10
N TRP A 56 15.45 -12.01 -17.33
CA TRP A 56 15.40 -12.06 -15.87
C TRP A 56 14.19 -11.32 -15.32
N VAL A 57 13.30 -12.06 -14.65
CA VAL A 57 12.10 -11.53 -13.98
C VAL A 57 12.28 -11.72 -12.48
N PRO A 58 12.44 -10.64 -11.70
CA PRO A 58 12.55 -10.74 -10.25
C PRO A 58 11.27 -11.32 -9.64
N LYS A 59 11.44 -12.18 -8.63
CA LYS A 59 10.32 -12.77 -7.88
C LYS A 59 9.88 -11.92 -6.68
N SER A 60 10.71 -10.98 -6.23
CA SER A 60 10.44 -10.13 -5.08
C SER A 60 9.85 -8.78 -5.49
N ALA A 61 9.02 -8.19 -4.62
CA ALA A 61 8.47 -6.85 -4.84
C ALA A 61 9.57 -5.79 -5.03
N VAL A 62 10.63 -5.84 -4.21
CA VAL A 62 11.80 -4.97 -4.33
C VAL A 62 12.45 -5.09 -5.71
N GLY A 63 12.63 -6.33 -6.20
CA GLY A 63 13.18 -6.58 -7.52
C GLY A 63 12.28 -6.09 -8.65
N LEU A 64 10.96 -6.26 -8.53
CA LEU A 64 9.99 -5.76 -9.51
C LEU A 64 9.95 -4.23 -9.56
N ILE A 65 10.00 -3.56 -8.41
CA ILE A 65 10.12 -2.10 -8.32
C ILE A 65 11.41 -1.64 -9.02
N TYR A 66 12.55 -2.29 -8.73
CA TYR A 66 13.81 -2.00 -9.40
C TYR A 66 13.71 -2.20 -10.92
N LEU A 67 13.15 -3.32 -11.39
CA LEU A 67 12.98 -3.60 -12.81
C LEU A 67 12.13 -2.53 -13.50
N GLY A 68 11.01 -2.12 -12.90
CA GLY A 68 10.16 -1.08 -13.44
C GLY A 68 10.88 0.27 -13.54
N LEU A 69 11.61 0.66 -12.50
CA LEU A 69 12.42 1.89 -12.51
C LEU A 69 13.53 1.83 -13.57
N LYS A 70 14.18 0.67 -13.72
CA LYS A 70 15.25 0.45 -14.71
C LYS A 70 14.74 0.56 -16.14
N LEU A 71 13.60 -0.07 -16.43
CA LEU A 71 12.94 0.00 -17.74
C LEU A 71 12.54 1.44 -18.08
N ARG A 72 11.97 2.17 -17.12
CA ARG A 72 11.58 3.56 -17.35
C ARG A 72 12.78 4.44 -17.64
N ARG A 73 13.87 4.28 -16.88
CA ARG A 73 15.12 5.00 -17.13
C ARG A 73 15.67 4.70 -18.54
N SER A 74 15.72 3.44 -18.97
CA SER A 74 16.25 3.08 -20.30
C SER A 74 15.38 3.60 -21.45
N LEU A 75 14.07 3.76 -21.21
CA LEU A 75 13.11 4.31 -22.17
C LEU A 75 12.98 5.84 -22.11
N GLY A 76 13.73 6.53 -21.24
CA GLY A 76 13.62 7.98 -21.06
C GLY A 76 12.29 8.43 -20.44
N VAL A 77 11.57 7.53 -19.78
CA VAL A 77 10.31 7.79 -19.11
C VAL A 77 10.57 8.21 -17.67
N ARG A 78 9.83 9.21 -17.16
CA ARG A 78 9.92 9.67 -15.76
C ARG A 78 9.72 8.50 -14.78
N PRO A 79 10.39 8.44 -13.61
CA PRO A 79 10.14 7.41 -12.59
C PRO A 79 8.69 7.45 -12.09
N PHE A 80 8.32 6.51 -11.21
CA PHE A 80 7.07 6.60 -10.42
C PHE A 80 7.41 6.80 -8.95
N THR A 81 6.50 7.41 -8.19
CA THR A 81 6.58 7.40 -6.72
C THR A 81 6.28 5.98 -6.24
N VAL A 82 7.08 5.48 -5.30
CA VAL A 82 6.83 4.18 -4.64
C VAL A 82 6.13 4.46 -3.32
N LEU A 83 4.84 4.17 -3.24
CA LEU A 83 4.01 4.48 -2.08
C LEU A 83 3.65 3.19 -1.32
N PRO A 84 4.46 2.78 -0.31
CA PRO A 84 4.10 1.63 0.51
C PRO A 84 2.84 1.91 1.32
N CYS A 85 2.06 0.87 1.58
CA CYS A 85 0.85 0.89 2.41
C CYS A 85 0.87 -0.23 3.46
N ASP A 86 2.07 -0.72 3.80
CA ASP A 86 2.24 -1.73 4.84
C ASP A 86 2.24 -1.09 6.23
N ASN A 87 1.74 -1.82 7.22
CA ASN A 87 1.72 -1.43 8.64
C ASN A 87 3.11 -1.61 9.28
N ILE A 88 4.11 -0.92 8.74
CA ILE A 88 5.50 -0.94 9.20
C ILE A 88 5.92 0.51 9.52
N PRO A 89 6.55 0.78 10.68
CA PRO A 89 7.06 2.11 11.00
C PRO A 89 7.99 2.63 9.91
N SER A 90 7.81 3.88 9.50
CA SER A 90 8.63 4.52 8.47
C SER A 90 8.73 3.69 7.17
N ASN A 91 7.62 3.07 6.74
CA ASN A 91 7.58 2.14 5.61
C ASN A 91 8.25 2.69 4.33
N GLY A 92 8.05 3.97 4.02
CA GLY A 92 8.69 4.68 2.89
C GLY A 92 10.21 4.69 2.99
N LYS A 93 10.75 5.07 4.15
CA LYS A 93 12.20 5.09 4.41
C LYS A 93 12.80 3.68 4.33
N LEU A 94 12.12 2.70 4.92
CA LEU A 94 12.57 1.30 4.90
C LEU A 94 12.61 0.75 3.48
N LEU A 95 11.53 0.93 2.72
CA LEU A 95 11.45 0.46 1.33
C LEU A 95 12.48 1.17 0.43
N LYS A 96 12.69 2.48 0.61
CA LYS A 96 13.77 3.21 -0.09
C LYS A 96 15.13 2.57 0.16
N LYS A 97 15.44 2.27 1.43
CA LYS A 97 16.71 1.62 1.80
C LYS A 97 16.85 0.25 1.13
N MET A 98 15.79 -0.58 1.19
CA MET A 98 15.80 -1.92 0.58
C MET A 98 16.00 -1.86 -0.94
N VAL A 99 15.29 -0.97 -1.64
CA VAL A 99 15.41 -0.82 -3.10
C VAL A 99 16.78 -0.27 -3.50
N ILE A 100 17.33 0.70 -2.77
CA ILE A 100 18.68 1.23 -3.04
C ILE A 100 19.74 0.16 -2.77
N GLN A 101 19.64 -0.59 -1.68
CA GLN A 101 20.57 -1.66 -1.35
C GLN A 101 20.54 -2.75 -2.44
N PHE A 102 19.35 -3.21 -2.81
CA PHE A 102 19.17 -4.16 -3.91
C PHE A 102 19.78 -3.64 -5.22
N ALA A 103 19.51 -2.38 -5.56
CA ALA A 103 20.09 -1.77 -6.75
C ALA A 103 21.61 -1.71 -6.66
N SER A 104 22.21 -1.42 -5.49
CA SER A 104 23.66 -1.30 -5.34
C SER A 104 24.41 -2.61 -5.57
N GLU A 105 23.76 -3.75 -5.33
CA GLU A 105 24.34 -5.09 -5.58
C GLU A 105 24.32 -5.46 -7.07
N VAL A 106 23.44 -4.85 -7.86
CA VAL A 106 23.21 -5.19 -9.28
C VAL A 106 23.72 -4.11 -10.24
N ASP A 107 23.57 -2.84 -9.88
CA ASP A 107 23.84 -1.65 -10.70
C ASP A 107 23.96 -0.39 -9.80
N VAL A 108 25.20 -0.04 -9.45
CA VAL A 108 25.53 1.10 -8.56
C VAL A 108 25.06 2.44 -9.12
N GLU A 109 25.10 2.63 -10.45
CA GLU A 109 24.61 3.84 -11.08
C GLU A 109 23.10 3.96 -10.94
N MET A 110 22.39 2.83 -11.08
CA MET A 110 20.95 2.78 -10.84
C MET A 110 20.59 3.06 -9.39
N ALA A 111 21.35 2.55 -8.41
CA ALA A 111 21.15 2.89 -7.00
C ALA A 111 21.25 4.40 -6.75
N THR A 112 22.27 5.05 -7.34
CA THR A 112 22.44 6.51 -7.28
C THR A 112 21.29 7.25 -7.95
N TRP A 113 20.86 6.78 -9.12
CA TRP A 113 19.75 7.38 -9.85
C TRP A 113 18.43 7.26 -9.07
N ILE A 114 18.12 6.09 -8.50
CA ILE A 114 16.92 5.86 -7.68
C ILE A 114 16.92 6.81 -6.48
N SER A 115 18.05 6.91 -5.78
CA SER A 115 18.18 7.75 -4.59
C SER A 115 17.81 9.23 -4.87
N LYS A 116 18.18 9.73 -6.05
CA LYS A 116 18.00 11.12 -6.48
C LYS A 116 16.65 11.41 -7.16
N ASN A 117 16.09 10.44 -7.89
CA ASN A 117 14.94 10.69 -8.78
C ASN A 117 13.63 10.06 -8.31
N VAL A 118 13.67 9.16 -7.32
CA VAL A 118 12.50 8.39 -6.88
C VAL A 118 12.14 8.76 -5.46
N SER A 119 10.86 9.10 -5.26
CA SER A 119 10.32 9.38 -3.94
C SER A 119 9.62 8.17 -3.33
N PHE A 120 9.76 8.06 -2.00
CA PHE A 120 9.18 7.00 -1.17
C PHE A 120 8.51 7.64 0.06
N PRO A 121 7.31 8.25 -0.08
CA PRO A 121 6.56 8.75 1.06
C PRO A 121 6.32 7.65 2.10
N CYS A 122 6.43 7.99 3.39
CA CYS A 122 5.86 7.16 4.43
C CYS A 122 4.33 7.29 4.42
N THR A 123 3.65 6.26 4.90
CA THR A 123 2.20 6.26 5.08
C THR A 123 1.81 5.62 6.42
N MET A 124 0.73 6.14 7.01
CA MET A 124 -0.05 5.42 8.00
C MET A 124 -1.38 5.03 7.35
N VAL A 125 -1.69 3.74 7.36
CA VAL A 125 -2.95 3.18 6.88
C VAL A 125 -3.71 2.55 8.02
N ASP A 126 -5.02 2.76 8.06
CA ASP A 126 -5.87 2.16 9.07
C ASP A 126 -7.26 1.85 8.51
N ARG A 127 -7.56 0.55 8.49
CA ARG A 127 -8.87 -0.04 8.19
C ARG A 127 -8.83 -1.53 8.49
N ILE A 128 -9.61 -1.99 9.45
CA ILE A 128 -9.79 -3.40 9.74
C ILE A 128 -10.52 -4.05 8.56
N THR A 129 -9.86 -5.06 7.99
CA THR A 129 -10.30 -5.77 6.78
C THR A 129 -10.12 -7.27 7.04
N PRO A 130 -11.13 -7.97 7.55
CA PRO A 130 -11.06 -9.41 7.79
C PRO A 130 -10.79 -10.21 6.52
N VAL A 131 -10.28 -11.43 6.69
CA VAL A 131 -10.15 -12.37 5.58
C VAL A 131 -11.56 -12.75 5.09
N THR A 132 -11.77 -12.70 3.77
CA THR A 132 -13.02 -13.15 3.16
C THR A 132 -13.28 -14.62 3.50
N SER A 133 -14.47 -14.93 4.02
CA SER A 133 -14.92 -16.28 4.34
C SER A 133 -16.13 -16.67 3.48
N SER A 134 -16.53 -17.94 3.52
CA SER A 134 -17.75 -18.43 2.87
C SER A 134 -19.00 -17.69 3.34
N GLU A 135 -19.04 -17.30 4.60
CA GLU A 135 -20.16 -16.58 5.22
C GLU A 135 -20.28 -15.17 4.64
N HIS A 136 -19.17 -14.46 4.43
CA HIS A 136 -19.18 -13.14 3.78
C HIS A 136 -19.73 -13.21 2.34
N VAL A 137 -19.39 -14.27 1.59
CA VAL A 137 -19.91 -14.50 0.23
C VAL A 137 -21.41 -14.77 0.26
N ALA A 138 -21.86 -15.64 1.17
CA ALA A 138 -23.27 -15.99 1.32
C ALA A 138 -24.11 -14.76 1.73
N LEU A 139 -23.65 -14.00 2.73
CA LEU A 139 -24.32 -12.80 3.22
C LEU A 139 -24.54 -11.78 2.09
N LEU A 140 -23.52 -11.53 1.27
CA LEU A 140 -23.65 -10.60 0.16
C LEU A 140 -24.67 -11.07 -0.90
N ALA A 141 -24.75 -12.37 -1.15
CA ALA A 141 -25.72 -12.95 -2.06
C ALA A 141 -27.15 -12.92 -1.50
N GLU A 142 -27.32 -13.19 -0.21
CA GLU A 142 -28.62 -13.26 0.47
C GLU A 142 -29.21 -11.86 0.71
N ASP A 143 -28.43 -10.93 1.27
CA ASP A 143 -28.93 -9.62 1.68
C ASP A 143 -29.03 -8.63 0.51
N TYR A 144 -28.15 -8.77 -0.50
CA TYR A 144 -28.02 -7.79 -1.59
C TYR A 144 -28.23 -8.39 -2.98
N GLY A 145 -28.40 -9.71 -3.11
CA GLY A 145 -28.58 -10.38 -4.41
C GLY A 145 -27.33 -10.35 -5.30
N VAL A 146 -26.14 -10.12 -4.73
CA VAL A 146 -24.89 -9.98 -5.49
C VAL A 146 -24.05 -11.25 -5.40
N GLY A 147 -23.90 -11.95 -6.52
CA GLY A 147 -23.06 -13.15 -6.65
C GLY A 147 -21.57 -12.87 -6.84
N ASP A 148 -20.93 -12.15 -5.91
CA ASP A 148 -19.49 -11.92 -5.91
C ASP A 148 -18.76 -13.11 -5.27
N LYS A 149 -17.74 -13.65 -5.97
CA LYS A 149 -16.93 -14.78 -5.48
C LYS A 149 -15.81 -14.36 -4.53
N TRP A 150 -15.47 -13.08 -4.47
CA TRP A 150 -14.39 -12.60 -3.61
C TRP A 150 -14.67 -11.19 -3.08
N PRO A 151 -15.74 -11.01 -2.29
CA PRO A 151 -16.04 -9.74 -1.68
C PRO A 151 -14.99 -9.36 -0.62
N VAL A 152 -14.68 -8.07 -0.51
CA VAL A 152 -13.85 -7.53 0.58
C VAL A 152 -14.77 -6.85 1.58
N VAL A 153 -14.93 -7.47 2.75
CA VAL A 153 -15.61 -6.87 3.90
C VAL A 153 -14.60 -6.08 4.73
N ALA A 154 -15.02 -4.94 5.26
CA ALA A 154 -14.17 -4.09 6.08
C ALA A 154 -15.04 -3.16 6.93
N GLU A 155 -14.45 -2.63 7.97
CA GLU A 155 -15.09 -1.62 8.81
C GLU A 155 -15.43 -0.34 8.03
N GLU A 156 -16.36 0.47 8.57
CA GLU A 156 -16.70 1.78 7.99
C GLU A 156 -15.57 2.79 8.14
N PHE A 157 -14.88 2.78 9.30
CA PHE A 157 -13.75 3.66 9.55
C PHE A 157 -12.62 3.39 8.56
N ARG A 158 -11.98 4.47 8.12
CA ARG A 158 -10.81 4.42 7.26
C ARG A 158 -9.98 5.68 7.45
N GLN A 159 -8.67 5.51 7.59
CA GLN A 159 -7.75 6.62 7.61
C GLN A 159 -6.51 6.32 6.78
N TRP A 160 -6.10 7.32 6.01
CA TRP A 160 -4.88 7.26 5.23
C TRP A 160 -4.12 8.57 5.37
N VAL A 161 -2.97 8.51 6.03
CA VAL A 161 -2.05 9.64 6.20
C VAL A 161 -0.84 9.41 5.31
N ILE A 162 -0.49 10.39 4.49
CA ILE A 162 0.47 10.24 3.39
C ILE A 162 1.52 11.35 3.48
N GLY A 163 2.79 10.98 3.35
CA GLY A 163 3.89 11.93 3.22
C GLY A 163 3.82 12.74 1.92
N GLU A 164 4.16 14.03 1.96
CA GLU A 164 3.98 14.93 0.81
C GLU A 164 4.99 14.75 -0.34
N ASN A 165 6.03 13.92 -0.18
CA ASN A 165 7.15 13.83 -1.13
C ASN A 165 6.85 12.91 -2.32
N PHE A 166 6.35 13.44 -3.43
CA PHE A 166 6.15 12.70 -4.68
C PHE A 166 7.12 13.16 -5.77
N CYS A 167 7.65 12.23 -6.59
CA CYS A 167 8.54 12.59 -7.69
C CYS A 167 7.79 12.93 -8.99
N ASN A 168 6.45 12.78 -8.99
CA ASN A 168 5.56 13.20 -10.08
C ASN A 168 4.20 13.63 -9.50
N GLU A 169 3.26 13.91 -10.40
CA GLU A 169 1.86 14.15 -10.04
C GLU A 169 1.26 12.98 -9.24
N ARG A 170 0.36 13.33 -8.34
CA ARG A 170 -0.41 12.39 -7.52
C ARG A 170 -1.91 12.67 -7.66
N PRO A 171 -2.77 11.67 -7.42
CA PRO A 171 -4.21 11.93 -7.37
C PRO A 171 -4.56 12.90 -6.24
N PHE A 172 -5.67 13.62 -6.41
CA PHE A 172 -6.20 14.54 -5.40
C PHE A 172 -6.98 13.75 -4.32
N LEU A 173 -6.23 12.98 -3.52
CA LEU A 173 -6.78 12.05 -2.53
C LEU A 173 -7.39 12.77 -1.30
N GLU A 174 -7.04 14.02 -1.08
CA GLU A 174 -7.64 14.88 -0.06
C GLU A 174 -9.15 15.04 -0.25
N ALA A 175 -9.61 15.07 -1.52
CA ALA A 175 -11.04 15.15 -1.84
C ALA A 175 -11.84 13.93 -1.36
N VAL A 176 -11.17 12.81 -1.06
CA VAL A 176 -11.81 11.57 -0.59
C VAL A 176 -11.35 11.16 0.82
N GLY A 177 -10.76 12.10 1.57
CA GLY A 177 -10.46 11.97 2.99
C GLY A 177 -9.03 11.59 3.35
N ALA A 178 -8.10 11.47 2.39
CA ALA A 178 -6.69 11.26 2.73
C ALA A 178 -6.07 12.53 3.32
N VAL A 179 -5.20 12.36 4.32
CA VAL A 179 -4.49 13.47 4.97
C VAL A 179 -3.05 13.49 4.49
N PHE A 180 -2.59 14.63 3.96
CA PHE A 180 -1.19 14.83 3.62
C PHE A 180 -0.49 15.61 4.73
N THR A 181 0.70 15.17 5.11
CA THR A 181 1.49 15.80 6.17
C THR A 181 2.98 15.51 6.02
N LYS A 182 3.81 16.35 6.65
CA LYS A 182 5.25 16.10 6.82
C LYS A 182 5.55 15.19 8.01
N GLU A 183 4.54 14.94 8.84
CA GLU A 183 4.66 14.39 10.19
C GLU A 183 3.96 13.02 10.33
N VAL A 184 4.06 12.18 9.29
CA VAL A 184 3.42 10.84 9.25
C VAL A 184 3.82 9.97 10.44
N GLU A 185 5.06 10.09 10.92
CA GLU A 185 5.61 9.30 12.03
C GLU A 185 4.84 9.50 13.35
N HIS A 186 4.24 10.68 13.57
CA HIS A 186 3.40 10.93 14.74
C HIS A 186 2.11 10.09 14.67
N PHE A 187 1.46 10.06 13.51
CA PHE A 187 0.27 9.24 13.26
C PHE A 187 0.59 7.74 13.33
N GLU A 188 1.70 7.29 12.74
CA GLU A 188 2.18 5.91 12.86
C GLU A 188 2.37 5.52 14.33
N THR A 189 3.03 6.38 15.11
CA THR A 189 3.31 6.13 16.53
C THR A 189 2.03 6.01 17.34
N LEU A 190 1.08 6.94 17.15
CA LEU A 190 -0.23 6.89 17.81
C LEU A 190 -0.98 5.60 17.46
N LYS A 191 -1.05 5.25 16.17
CA LYS A 191 -1.72 4.04 15.70
C LYS A 191 -1.10 2.77 16.27
N LEU A 192 0.22 2.66 16.23
CA LEU A 192 0.95 1.51 16.76
C LEU A 192 0.76 1.34 18.26
N LYS A 193 0.79 2.44 19.03
CA LYS A 193 0.73 2.38 20.50
C LYS A 193 -0.68 2.35 21.06
N LEU A 194 -1.65 2.98 20.41
CA LEU A 194 -3.04 2.98 20.89
C LEU A 194 -3.80 1.79 20.31
N LEU A 195 -3.78 1.59 18.99
CA LEU A 195 -4.59 0.54 18.38
C LEU A 195 -3.86 -0.81 18.40
N ASN A 196 -2.68 -0.91 17.77
CA ASN A 196 -2.03 -2.21 17.58
C ASN A 196 -1.57 -2.82 18.93
N ALA A 197 -1.07 -1.99 19.86
CA ALA A 197 -0.66 -2.46 21.17
C ALA A 197 -1.86 -2.94 22.00
N ALA A 198 -2.99 -2.22 21.98
CA ALA A 198 -4.20 -2.66 22.68
C ALA A 198 -4.75 -3.96 22.11
N HIS A 199 -4.79 -4.07 20.78
CA HIS A 199 -5.24 -5.28 20.12
C HIS A 199 -4.36 -6.47 20.52
N SER A 200 -3.03 -6.29 20.54
CA SER A 200 -2.09 -7.34 20.98
C SER A 200 -2.25 -7.67 22.47
N ALA A 201 -2.41 -6.65 23.33
CA ALA A 201 -2.61 -6.82 24.76
C ALA A 201 -3.90 -7.60 25.08
N LEU A 202 -4.96 -7.42 24.28
CA LEU A 202 -6.22 -8.15 24.39
C LEU A 202 -6.16 -9.56 23.77
N ALA A 203 -5.59 -9.68 22.57
CA ALA A 203 -5.70 -10.88 21.75
C ALA A 203 -5.04 -12.10 22.43
N TYR A 204 -3.85 -11.94 23.01
CA TYR A 204 -3.16 -13.11 23.61
C TYR A 204 -3.91 -13.68 24.83
N PRO A 205 -4.35 -12.87 25.81
CA PRO A 205 -5.19 -13.38 26.90
C PRO A 205 -6.55 -13.89 26.42
N ALA A 206 -7.19 -13.21 25.47
CA ALA A 206 -8.49 -13.63 24.93
C ALA A 206 -8.42 -15.03 24.29
N LEU A 207 -7.36 -15.30 23.53
CA LEU A 207 -7.11 -16.63 22.96
C LEU A 207 -6.95 -17.70 24.04
N LEU A 208 -6.24 -17.39 25.14
CA LEU A 208 -6.09 -18.32 26.27
C LEU A 208 -7.41 -18.57 27.03
N LEU A 209 -8.34 -17.61 26.98
CA LEU A 209 -9.69 -17.74 27.52
C LEU A 209 -10.66 -18.47 26.58
N GLY A 210 -10.22 -18.80 25.36
CA GLY A 210 -10.99 -19.55 24.37
C GLY A 210 -11.85 -18.68 23.45
N TYR A 211 -11.64 -17.36 23.42
CA TYR A 211 -12.36 -16.47 22.51
C TYR A 211 -11.78 -16.52 21.10
N GLN A 212 -12.67 -16.49 20.11
CA GLN A 212 -12.32 -16.48 18.69
C GLN A 212 -12.38 -15.07 18.10
N PHE A 213 -13.28 -14.23 18.62
CA PHE A 213 -13.48 -12.88 18.14
C PHE A 213 -13.21 -11.84 19.23
N VAL A 214 -12.77 -10.65 18.80
CA VAL A 214 -12.48 -9.52 19.68
C VAL A 214 -13.73 -9.13 20.48
N ASP A 215 -14.91 -9.09 19.83
CA ASP A 215 -16.14 -8.66 20.48
C ASP A 215 -16.59 -9.60 21.61
N GLU A 216 -16.28 -10.90 21.51
CA GLU A 216 -16.48 -11.86 22.58
C GLU A 216 -15.61 -11.51 23.79
N ALA A 217 -14.31 -11.26 23.54
CA ALA A 217 -13.37 -10.88 24.58
C ALA A 217 -13.78 -9.58 25.29
N LEU A 218 -14.27 -8.58 24.54
CA LEU A 218 -14.70 -7.31 25.13
C LEU A 218 -15.93 -7.41 26.05
N ARG A 219 -16.73 -8.47 25.92
CA ARG A 219 -17.87 -8.71 26.82
C ARG A 219 -17.45 -9.37 28.13
N ASP A 220 -16.21 -9.85 28.25
CA ASP A 220 -15.68 -10.47 29.46
C ASP A 220 -15.02 -9.45 30.39
N ILE A 221 -15.44 -9.44 31.66
CA ILE A 221 -14.84 -8.62 32.72
C ILE A 221 -13.33 -8.86 32.88
N ARG A 222 -12.86 -10.10 32.65
CA ARG A 222 -11.44 -10.46 32.73
C ARG A 222 -10.59 -9.79 31.65
N CYS A 223 -11.22 -9.32 30.58
CA CYS A 223 -10.58 -8.60 29.48
C CYS A 223 -10.70 -7.08 29.62
N GLN A 224 -11.36 -6.53 30.66
CA GLN A 224 -11.50 -5.07 30.80
C GLN A 224 -10.20 -4.35 31.19
N PHE A 225 -9.15 -5.07 31.60
CA PHE A 225 -7.84 -4.47 31.94
C PHE A 225 -7.22 -3.66 30.78
N VAL A 226 -7.56 -3.98 29.53
CA VAL A 226 -7.02 -3.26 28.37
C VAL A 226 -7.60 -1.84 28.26
N ASP A 227 -8.78 -1.55 28.84
CA ASP A 227 -9.30 -0.17 28.93
C ASP A 227 -8.40 0.69 29.84
N GLU A 228 -7.93 0.13 30.95
CA GLU A 228 -7.00 0.78 31.88
C GLU A 228 -5.63 0.98 31.23
N ALA A 229 -5.07 -0.06 30.60
CA ALA A 229 -3.79 0.03 29.90
C ALA A 229 -3.81 1.11 28.79
N LEU A 230 -4.90 1.19 28.04
CA LEU A 230 -5.08 2.24 27.03
C LEU A 230 -5.21 3.64 27.63
N ARG A 231 -5.87 3.76 28.79
CA ARG A 231 -5.99 5.02 29.49
C ARG A 231 -4.62 5.54 29.92
N ASP A 232 -3.76 4.69 30.43
CA ASP A 232 -2.41 5.07 30.83
C ASP A 232 -1.53 5.45 29.64
N ILE A 233 -1.58 4.68 28.55
CA ILE A 233 -0.88 5.03 27.30
C ILE A 233 -1.34 6.39 26.80
N ARG A 234 -2.65 6.67 26.78
CA ARG A 234 -3.19 7.97 26.35
C ARG A 234 -2.63 9.14 27.16
N TYR A 235 -2.55 9.02 28.48
CA TYR A 235 -2.02 10.10 29.34
C TYR A 235 -0.56 10.44 29.06
N GLN A 236 0.24 9.48 28.57
CA GLN A 236 1.63 9.73 28.17
C GLN A 236 1.77 10.57 26.89
N PHE A 237 0.70 10.72 26.09
CA PHE A 237 0.72 11.50 24.83
C PHE A 237 0.06 12.88 24.93
N VAL A 238 -0.42 13.27 26.12
CA VAL A 238 -1.20 14.50 26.31
C VAL A 238 -0.39 15.77 26.03
N ASP A 239 0.93 15.77 26.24
CA ASP A 239 1.75 16.99 26.09
C ASP A 239 2.23 17.25 24.65
N GLU A 240 2.41 16.24 23.81
CA GLU A 240 2.89 16.41 22.43
C GLU A 240 1.80 16.21 21.36
N ALA A 241 0.67 15.54 21.67
CA ALA A 241 -0.22 14.96 20.65
C ALA A 241 -1.71 15.38 20.70
N LEU A 242 -2.13 16.34 21.52
CA LEU A 242 -3.55 16.72 21.64
C LEU A 242 -4.21 17.25 20.34
N ARG A 243 -3.40 17.66 19.36
CA ARG A 243 -3.91 18.04 18.03
C ARG A 243 -4.11 16.82 17.13
N ASP A 244 -3.13 15.92 17.10
CA ASP A 244 -3.11 14.77 16.20
C ASP A 244 -3.98 13.62 16.72
N ILE A 245 -4.13 13.45 18.04
CA ILE A 245 -5.02 12.45 18.62
C ILE A 245 -6.51 12.77 18.36
N ARG A 246 -6.86 14.05 18.15
CA ARG A 246 -8.21 14.44 17.70
C ARG A 246 -8.43 14.19 16.20
N LEU A 247 -7.34 14.16 15.43
CA LEU A 247 -7.36 13.81 14.01
C LEU A 247 -7.29 12.29 13.79
N TYR A 248 -6.77 11.55 14.75
CA TYR A 248 -6.67 10.09 14.75
C TYR A 248 -7.94 9.48 15.37
N ARG A 249 -8.72 8.69 14.60
CA ARG A 249 -10.07 8.20 14.97
C ARG A 249 -11.03 9.30 15.44
N SER A 250 -11.21 10.37 14.64
CA SER A 250 -12.16 11.46 14.95
C SER A 250 -13.62 11.00 15.06
N ASP A 251 -13.93 9.80 14.58
CA ASP A 251 -15.21 9.10 14.71
C ASP A 251 -15.50 8.63 16.14
N VAL A 252 -14.47 8.53 17.01
CA VAL A 252 -14.64 8.12 18.41
C VAL A 252 -14.46 9.31 19.35
N PRO A 253 -15.49 9.71 20.13
CA PRO A 253 -15.36 10.87 21.01
C PRO A 253 -14.29 10.67 22.09
N PHE A 254 -13.48 11.70 22.33
CA PHE A 254 -12.34 11.69 23.25
C PHE A 254 -12.72 11.51 24.73
N ASP A 255 -13.99 11.72 25.11
CA ASP A 255 -14.45 11.88 26.51
C ASP A 255 -15.43 10.78 26.98
N THR A 256 -15.41 9.58 26.40
CA THR A 256 -16.45 8.55 26.63
C THR A 256 -16.27 7.64 27.84
N GLY A 257 -15.50 8.03 28.85
CA GLY A 257 -15.55 7.38 30.18
C GLY A 257 -15.47 5.84 30.16
N GLY A 258 -14.38 5.28 29.61
CA GLY A 258 -14.03 3.87 29.78
C GLY A 258 -14.75 2.85 28.88
N ARG A 259 -15.57 3.26 27.90
CA ARG A 259 -16.08 2.36 26.85
C ARG A 259 -15.33 2.55 25.53
N LEU A 260 -14.01 2.48 25.59
CA LEU A 260 -13.14 2.88 24.47
C LEU A 260 -12.77 1.69 23.59
N LEU A 261 -12.75 0.46 24.11
CA LEU A 261 -12.33 -0.69 23.32
C LEU A 261 -13.28 -1.14 22.21
N THR A 262 -14.60 -1.04 22.40
CA THR A 262 -15.58 -1.51 21.41
C THR A 262 -15.55 -0.64 20.14
N ALA A 263 -15.39 0.67 20.30
CA ALA A 263 -15.30 1.54 19.13
C ALA A 263 -13.96 1.38 18.39
N TRP A 264 -12.88 1.04 19.08
CA TRP A 264 -11.53 1.02 18.51
C TRP A 264 -11.10 -0.35 17.96
N ILE A 265 -11.58 -1.47 18.53
CA ILE A 265 -11.09 -2.82 18.16
C ILE A 265 -12.16 -3.69 17.47
N THR A 266 -13.46 -3.39 17.62
CA THR A 266 -14.55 -4.26 17.08
C THR A 266 -15.23 -3.75 15.82
N ALA A 267 -14.59 -2.88 15.06
CA ALA A 267 -15.10 -2.44 13.78
C ALA A 267 -14.45 -3.24 12.64
#